data_AF-A0A4Q6V7F3-F1
#
_entry.id   AF-A0A4Q6V7F3-F1
#
_cell.length_a   1.000
_cell.length_b   1.000
_cell.length_c   1.000
_cell.angle_alpha   90.00
_cell.angle_beta   90.00
_cell.angle_gamma   90.00
#
_symmetry.space_group_name_H-M   'P 1'
#
loop_
_entity.id
_entity.type
_entity.pdbx_description
1 polymer ?
#
loop_
_entity_poly.entity_id
_entity_poly.type
_entity_poly.pdbx_seq_one_letter_code
_entity_poly.pdbx_strand_id
1 'polypeptide(L)'
;MTAAVAETQRVLGPHTDADWSVPAGPLEWSCRDTAVHIAHDLLAYATQLTAGPTDAYLPLDLTVRPEATPVLLWCTGRTSLPGHPRRTSWTWQAART
;
A
#
# COMPACT_ATOMS: atom_id res chain seq x y z
N MET A 1 5.79 -11.53 10.80
CA MET A 1 4.93 -10.69 9.93
C MET A 1 3.88 -9.91 10.73
N THR A 2 3.06 -10.55 11.56
CA THR A 2 1.98 -9.89 12.32
C THR A 2 2.44 -8.74 13.22
N ALA A 3 3.58 -8.88 13.90
CA ALA A 3 4.13 -7.81 14.76
C ALA A 3 4.53 -6.55 13.97
N ALA A 4 5.17 -6.72 12.79
CA ALA A 4 5.53 -5.59 11.94
C ALA A 4 4.29 -4.85 11.41
N VAL A 5 3.26 -5.60 11.00
CA VAL A 5 1.99 -5.02 10.55
C VAL A 5 1.29 -4.27 11.69
N ALA A 6 1.23 -4.86 12.88
CA ALA A 6 0.63 -4.24 14.05
C ALA A 6 1.35 -2.94 14.43
N GLU A 7 2.69 -2.94 14.37
CA GLU A 7 3.49 -1.75 14.65
C GLU A 7 3.27 -0.65 13.60
N THR A 8 3.26 -1.00 12.31
CA THR A 8 2.92 -0.05 11.23
C THR A 8 1.54 0.56 11.43
N GLN A 9 0.53 -0.23 11.81
CA GLN A 9 -0.80 0.27 12.13
C GLN A 9 -0.80 1.20 13.36
N ARG A 10 -0.07 0.82 14.41
CA ARG A 10 0.04 1.61 15.64
C ARG A 10 0.67 2.98 15.37
N VAL A 11 1.72 3.03 14.55
CA VAL A 11 2.48 4.25 14.26
C VAL A 11 1.75 5.14 13.24
N LEU A 12 1.24 4.56 12.15
CA LEU A 12 0.67 5.34 11.04
C LEU A 12 -0.84 5.60 11.18
N GLY A 13 -1.54 4.78 11.97
CA GLY A 13 -3.00 4.87 12.16
C GLY A 13 -3.49 6.26 12.60
N PRO A 14 -2.83 6.94 13.56
CA PRO A 14 -3.22 8.30 13.96
C PRO A 14 -3.06 9.37 12.87
N HIS A 15 -2.37 9.06 11.77
CA HIS A 15 -1.99 10.02 10.73
C HIS A 15 -2.69 9.76 9.39
N THR A 16 -3.75 8.95 9.35
CA THR A 16 -4.43 8.59 8.09
C THR A 16 -5.05 9.77 7.35
N ASP A 17 -5.43 10.82 8.08
CA ASP A 17 -6.05 12.04 7.54
C ASP A 17 -5.08 13.23 7.43
N ALA A 18 -3.79 13.00 7.70
CA ALA A 18 -2.76 14.04 7.56
C ALA A 18 -2.53 14.38 6.08
N ASP A 19 -1.87 15.51 5.83
CA ASP A 19 -1.34 15.82 4.49
C ASP A 19 -0.01 15.08 4.29
N TRP A 20 -0.02 14.04 3.46
CA TRP A 20 1.17 13.26 3.12
C TRP A 20 1.91 13.79 1.90
N SER A 21 1.44 14.87 1.27
CA SER A 21 2.14 15.51 0.15
C SER A 21 3.32 16.38 0.61
N VAL A 22 3.42 16.68 1.90
CA VAL A 22 4.54 17.42 2.49
C VAL A 22 5.85 16.64 2.43
N PRO A 23 7.03 17.31 2.40
CA PRO A 23 8.32 16.66 2.41
C PRO A 23 8.53 15.72 3.62
N ALA A 24 9.18 14.58 3.39
CA ALA A 24 9.55 13.62 4.43
C ALA A 24 10.82 14.09 5.17
N GLY A 25 10.66 15.09 6.03
CA GLY A 25 11.78 15.69 6.76
C GLY A 25 12.80 16.31 5.81
N PRO A 26 14.08 15.88 5.80
CA PRO A 26 15.10 16.42 4.92
C PRO A 26 15.08 15.85 3.50
N LEU A 27 14.20 14.87 3.20
CA LEU A 27 14.13 14.25 1.88
C LEU A 27 13.44 15.18 0.88
N GLU A 28 13.87 15.14 -0.38
CA GLU A 28 13.17 15.79 -1.50
C GLU A 28 11.79 15.15 -1.76
N TRP A 29 11.61 13.90 -1.33
CA TRP A 29 10.38 13.14 -1.51
C TRP A 29 9.32 13.52 -0.48
N SER A 30 8.06 13.45 -0.89
CA SER A 30 6.95 13.59 0.06
C SER A 30 6.86 12.41 1.03
N CYS A 31 6.15 12.59 2.14
CA CYS A 31 5.78 11.50 3.05
C CYS A 31 5.07 10.37 2.31
N ARG A 32 4.19 10.71 1.35
CA ARG A 32 3.48 9.76 0.50
C ARG A 32 4.44 8.96 -0.38
N ASP A 33 5.33 9.64 -1.11
CA ASP A 33 6.24 8.96 -2.04
C ASP A 33 7.20 8.04 -1.29
N THR A 34 7.68 8.49 -0.13
CA THR A 34 8.51 7.68 0.78
C THR A 34 7.77 6.44 1.26
N ALA A 35 6.51 6.57 1.68
CA ALA A 35 5.70 5.44 2.13
C ALA A 35 5.36 4.45 1.00
N VAL A 36 5.08 4.94 -0.20
CA VAL A 36 4.87 4.11 -1.39
C VAL A 36 6.14 3.33 -1.73
N HIS A 37 7.31 3.97 -1.67
CA HIS A 37 8.59 3.32 -1.90
C HIS A 37 8.86 2.21 -0.88
N ILE A 38 8.66 2.47 0.42
CA ILE A 38 8.81 1.45 1.47
C ILE A 38 7.87 0.25 1.21
N ALA A 39 6.62 0.50 0.84
CA ALA A 39 5.66 -0.57 0.55
C ALA A 39 6.08 -1.39 -0.69
N HIS A 40 6.56 -0.71 -1.74
CA HIS A 40 7.10 -1.35 -2.92
C HIS A 40 8.31 -2.23 -2.57
N ASP A 41 9.29 -1.70 -1.83
CA ASP A 41 10.51 -2.42 -1.48
C ASP A 41 10.23 -3.69 -0.66
N LEU A 42 9.31 -3.60 0.30
CA LEU A 42 8.91 -4.76 1.10
C LEU A 42 8.23 -5.83 0.26
N LEU A 43 7.37 -5.43 -0.69
CA LEU A 43 6.69 -6.37 -1.59
C LEU A 43 7.66 -7.01 -2.58
N ALA A 44 8.51 -6.20 -3.22
CA ALA A 44 9.51 -6.67 -4.16
C ALA A 44 10.48 -7.63 -3.45
N TYR A 45 10.96 -7.28 -2.26
CA TYR A 45 11.82 -8.14 -1.45
C TYR A 45 11.18 -9.49 -1.11
N ALA A 46 9.94 -9.47 -0.60
CA ALA A 46 9.23 -10.70 -0.26
C ALA A 46 8.99 -11.59 -1.50
N THR A 47 8.69 -10.98 -2.65
CA THR A 47 8.47 -11.70 -3.90
C THR A 47 9.77 -12.31 -4.43
N GLN A 48 10.87 -11.57 -4.40
CA GLN A 48 12.21 -12.06 -4.74
C GLN A 48 12.58 -13.28 -3.88
N LEU A 49 12.39 -13.20 -2.56
CA LEU A 49 12.65 -14.33 -1.66
C LEU A 49 11.77 -15.55 -1.96
N THR A 50 10.51 -15.32 -2.33
CA THR A 50 9.55 -16.39 -2.58
C THR A 50 9.79 -17.08 -3.91
N ALA A 51 10.08 -16.31 -4.97
CA ALA A 51 10.31 -16.85 -6.31
C ALA A 51 11.74 -17.38 -6.51
N GLY A 52 12.70 -16.88 -5.72
CA GLY A 52 14.11 -17.30 -5.77
C GLY A 52 14.79 -17.12 -7.12
N PRO A 53 14.66 -15.97 -7.81
CA PRO A 53 15.34 -15.78 -9.09
C PRO A 53 16.86 -15.70 -8.88
N THR A 54 17.63 -16.35 -9.75
CA THR A 54 19.10 -16.41 -9.65
C THR A 54 19.81 -15.39 -10.54
N ASP A 55 19.13 -14.92 -11.59
CA ASP A 55 19.79 -14.23 -12.70
C ASP A 55 19.41 -12.75 -12.80
N ALA A 56 18.23 -12.36 -12.30
CA ALA A 56 17.73 -10.98 -12.36
C ALA A 56 16.62 -10.74 -11.33
N TYR A 57 16.28 -9.46 -11.13
CA TYR A 57 15.04 -9.09 -10.44
C TYR A 57 13.81 -9.50 -11.24
N LEU A 58 12.75 -9.90 -10.52
CA LEU A 58 11.44 -10.10 -11.14
C LEU A 58 10.93 -8.79 -11.75
N PRO A 59 10.25 -8.85 -12.91
CA PRO A 59 9.64 -7.68 -13.54
C PRO A 59 8.31 -7.33 -12.86
N LEU A 60 8.35 -7.12 -11.54
CA LEU A 60 7.20 -6.73 -10.72
C LEU A 60 7.41 -5.31 -10.21
N ASP A 61 6.39 -4.48 -10.37
CA ASP A 61 6.36 -3.11 -9.85
C ASP A 61 5.02 -2.85 -9.13
N LEU A 62 5.07 -2.01 -8.10
CA LEU A 62 3.92 -1.55 -7.32
C LEU A 62 3.78 -0.04 -7.47
N THR A 63 2.77 0.37 -8.23
CA THR A 63 2.45 1.78 -8.41
C THR A 63 1.17 2.16 -7.64
N VAL A 64 1.20 3.22 -6.84
CA VAL A 64 0.00 3.78 -6.21
C VAL A 64 -0.47 5.00 -7.00
N ARG A 65 -1.55 4.80 -7.78
CA ARG A 65 -2.16 5.83 -8.62
C ARG A 65 -2.59 7.05 -7.76
N PRO A 66 -2.29 8.29 -8.17
CA PRO A 66 -2.64 9.50 -7.43
C PRO A 66 -4.13 9.63 -7.08
N GLU A 67 -5.01 9.21 -7.99
CA GLU A 67 -6.47 9.30 -7.93
C GLU A 67 -7.13 8.16 -7.14
N ALA A 68 -6.35 7.20 -6.64
CA ALA A 68 -6.88 5.98 -6.08
C ALA A 68 -7.57 6.14 -4.71
N THR A 69 -7.62 7.35 -4.16
CA THR A 69 -7.91 7.56 -2.73
C THR A 69 -9.31 7.10 -2.30
N PRO A 70 -10.44 7.53 -2.92
CA PRO A 70 -11.76 7.12 -2.46
C PRO A 70 -12.03 5.63 -2.69
N VAL A 71 -11.61 5.12 -3.86
CA VAL A 71 -11.81 3.72 -4.24
C VAL A 71 -10.96 2.78 -3.39
N LEU A 72 -9.70 3.12 -3.09
CA LEU A 72 -8.86 2.31 -2.20
C LEU A 72 -9.38 2.32 -0.77
N LEU A 73 -9.83 3.48 -0.26
CA LEU A 73 -10.48 3.55 1.04
C LEU A 73 -11.72 2.64 1.08
N TRP A 74 -12.52 2.59 0.00
CA TRP A 74 -13.67 1.70 -0.07
C TRP A 74 -13.27 0.22 -0.18
N CYS A 75 -12.31 -0.12 -1.04
CA CYS A 75 -11.79 -1.47 -1.22
C CYS A 75 -11.22 -2.06 0.08
N THR A 76 -10.64 -1.21 0.91
CA THR A 76 -10.08 -1.56 2.23
C THR A 76 -11.08 -1.39 3.38
N GLY A 77 -12.36 -1.16 3.09
CA GLY A 77 -13.41 -1.08 4.10
C GLY A 77 -13.30 0.12 5.03
N ARG A 78 -12.64 1.21 4.60
CA ARG A 78 -12.45 2.45 5.36
C ARG A 78 -13.47 3.54 5.01
N THR A 79 -14.14 3.47 3.86
CA THR A 79 -15.23 4.40 3.49
C THR A 79 -16.36 3.72 2.72
N SER A 80 -17.48 4.41 2.54
CA SER A 80 -18.51 4.15 1.51
C SER A 80 -18.26 5.01 0.27
N LEU A 81 -18.84 4.61 -0.87
CA LEU A 81 -18.93 5.42 -2.09
C LEU A 81 -20.41 5.58 -2.48
N PRO A 82 -20.77 6.57 -3.33
CA PRO A 82 -22.11 6.65 -3.89
C PRO A 82 -22.53 5.33 -4.53
N GLY A 83 -23.64 4.74 -4.07
CA GLY A 83 -24.13 3.44 -4.56
C GLY A 83 -23.36 2.20 -4.06
N HIS A 84 -22.26 2.36 -3.31
CA HIS A 84 -21.48 1.26 -2.76
C HIS A 84 -21.31 1.40 -1.24
N PRO A 85 -22.04 0.61 -0.43
CA PRO A 85 -21.86 0.62 1.02
C PRO A 85 -20.43 0.19 1.39
N ARG A 86 -19.98 0.60 2.58
CA ARG A 86 -18.65 0.26 3.11
C ARG A 86 -18.47 -1.26 3.17
N ARG A 87 -17.35 -1.76 2.64
CA ARG A 87 -17.02 -3.19 2.68
C ARG A 87 -16.68 -3.63 4.10
N THR A 88 -17.28 -4.73 4.54
CA THR A 88 -17.02 -5.37 5.83
C THR A 88 -16.34 -6.74 5.70
N SER A 89 -16.23 -7.25 4.48
CA SER A 89 -15.56 -8.51 4.15
C SER A 89 -14.82 -8.40 2.81
N TRP A 90 -13.81 -9.25 2.64
CA TRP A 90 -12.99 -9.32 1.43
C TRP A 90 -12.87 -10.75 0.92
N THR A 91 -13.03 -10.88 -0.39
CA THR A 91 -12.73 -12.10 -1.15
C THR A 91 -11.68 -11.72 -2.18
N TRP A 92 -10.58 -12.48 -2.22
CA TRP A 92 -9.60 -12.36 -3.30
C TRP A 92 -10.11 -13.08 -4.53
N GLN A 93 -10.28 -12.35 -5.62
CA GLN A 93 -10.53 -12.91 -6.95
C GLN A 93 -9.37 -12.47 -7.84
N ALA A 94 -8.46 -13.39 -8.14
CA ALA A 94 -7.48 -13.16 -9.18
C ALA A 94 -8.21 -13.01 -10.51
N ALA A 95 -7.71 -12.13 -11.39
CA ALA A 95 -8.21 -12.05 -12.76
C ALA A 95 -8.09 -13.43 -13.39
N ARG A 96 -9.23 -14.03 -13.75
CA ARG A 96 -9.23 -15.22 -14.60
C ARG A 96 -8.97 -14.72 -16.01
N THR A 97 -7.79 -15.03 -16.54
CA THR A 97 -7.49 -14.91 -17.98
C THR A 97 -8.26 -15.95 -18.77
#